data_AF-A0A4Q5RE45-F1
#
_entry.id   AF-A0A4Q5RE45-F1
#
_cell.length_a   1.000
_cell.length_b   1.000
_cell.length_c   1.000
_cell.angle_alpha   90.00
_cell.angle_beta   90.00
_cell.angle_gamma   90.00
#
_symmetry.space_group_name_H-M   'P 1'
#
loop_
_entity.id
_entity.type
_entity.pdbx_description
1 polymer ?
#
loop_
_entity_poly.entity_id
_entity_poly.type
_entity_poly.pdbx_seq_one_letter_code
_entity_poly.pdbx_strand_id
1 'polypeptide(L)'
;MKTENIANPPALELFIIFSTYGGLLLVILTTYFWQWSGMASLGTFYLILGAPIAMGAIAYRTKQAKTMSKYHYWTYISAIFYFAIAPVAILILIWSTEK
;
A
#
# COMPACT_ATOMS: atom_id res chain seq x y z
N MET A 1 7.57 -0.74 19.58
CA MET A 1 8.79 -0.09 19.05
C MET A 1 9.68 0.50 20.14
N LYS A 2 9.27 1.54 20.90
CA LYS A 2 10.10 2.07 22.01
C LYS A 2 10.36 1.05 23.13
N THR A 3 9.40 0.17 23.39
CA THR A 3 9.50 -0.91 24.40
C THR A 3 10.36 -2.10 23.98
N GLU A 4 10.60 -2.29 22.67
CA GLU A 4 11.37 -3.42 22.13
C GLU A 4 12.82 -3.03 21.76
N ASN A 5 13.24 -1.81 22.12
CA ASN A 5 14.59 -1.28 21.94
C ASN A 5 15.20 -1.52 20.53
N ILE A 6 14.40 -1.29 19.49
CA ILE A 6 14.84 -1.46 18.11
C ILE A 6 15.63 -0.22 17.71
N ALA A 7 16.91 -0.42 17.35
CA ALA A 7 17.83 0.67 17.04
C ALA A 7 17.31 1.60 15.92
N ASN A 8 16.70 1.05 14.87
CA ASN A 8 16.16 1.80 13.74
C ASN A 8 14.78 1.27 13.34
N PRO A 9 13.67 1.76 13.90
CA PRO A 9 12.34 1.32 13.51
C PRO A 9 11.92 1.89 12.13
N PRO A 10 11.27 1.10 11.26
CA PRO A 10 10.84 1.52 9.92
C PRO A 10 9.53 2.34 9.98
N ALA A 11 9.51 3.42 10.76
CA ALA A 11 8.30 4.18 11.05
C ALA A 11 7.78 4.92 9.81
N LEU A 12 8.67 5.50 9.01
CA LEU A 12 8.31 6.23 7.79
C LEU A 12 7.77 5.25 6.73
N GLU A 13 8.43 4.12 6.56
CA GLU A 13 7.99 3.06 5.65
C GLU A 13 6.61 2.53 6.02
N LEU A 14 6.36 2.28 7.32
CA LEU A 14 5.03 1.87 7.80
C LEU A 14 3.97 2.94 7.55
N PHE A 15 4.31 4.22 7.71
CA PHE A 15 3.39 5.32 7.41
C PHE A 15 3.04 5.39 5.92
N ILE A 16 4.03 5.23 5.03
CA ILE A 16 3.79 5.17 3.57
C ILE A 16 2.92 3.96 3.23
N ILE A 17 3.22 2.78 3.77
CA ILE A 17 2.43 1.56 3.56
C ILE A 17 0.99 1.79 4.03
N PHE A 18 0.81 2.32 5.24
CA PHE A 18 -0.51 2.64 5.79
C PHE A 18 -1.28 3.60 4.87
N SER A 19 -0.63 4.67 4.43
CA SER A 19 -1.25 5.67 3.55
C SER A 19 -1.62 5.08 2.19
N THR A 20 -0.81 4.16 1.67
CA THR A 20 -1.03 3.48 0.39
C THR A 20 -2.22 2.52 0.47
N TYR A 21 -2.27 1.65 1.49
CA TYR A 21 -3.40 0.74 1.68
C TYR A 21 -4.68 1.49 2.10
N GLY A 22 -4.55 2.54 2.91
CA GLY A 22 -5.66 3.44 3.23
C GLY A 22 -6.21 4.14 2.00
N GLY A 23 -5.33 4.60 1.10
CA GLY A 23 -5.72 5.15 -0.20
C GLY A 23 -6.46 4.14 -1.07
N LEU A 24 -5.98 2.89 -1.15
CA LEU A 24 -6.67 1.81 -1.85
C LEU A 24 -8.07 1.55 -1.26
N LEU A 25 -8.19 1.49 0.06
CA LEU A 25 -9.47 1.33 0.73
C LEU A 25 -10.42 2.50 0.43
N LEU A 26 -9.93 3.74 0.45
CA LEU A 26 -10.73 4.92 0.10
C LEU A 26 -11.21 4.86 -1.35
N VAL A 27 -10.36 4.45 -2.30
CA VAL A 27 -10.79 4.24 -3.69
C VAL A 27 -11.90 3.20 -3.78
N ILE A 28 -11.73 2.06 -3.11
CA ILE A 28 -12.77 1.00 -3.06
C ILE A 28 -14.10 1.57 -2.53
N LEU A 29 -14.07 2.20 -1.35
CA LEU A 29 -15.27 2.72 -0.71
C LEU A 29 -15.93 3.84 -1.52
N THR A 30 -15.15 4.76 -2.07
CA THR A 30 -15.68 5.85 -2.89
C THR A 30 -16.31 5.34 -4.18
N THR A 31 -15.72 4.33 -4.83
CA THR A 31 -16.32 3.68 -6.00
C THR A 31 -17.63 2.98 -5.66
N TYR A 32 -17.72 2.26 -4.53
CA TYR A 32 -18.96 1.57 -4.15
C TYR A 32 -20.07 2.52 -3.67
N PHE A 33 -19.75 3.59 -2.93
CA PHE A 33 -20.77 4.49 -2.38
C PHE A 33 -21.18 5.63 -3.31
N TRP A 34 -20.27 6.15 -4.13
CA TRP A 34 -20.52 7.32 -4.97
C TRP A 34 -20.47 7.02 -6.47
N GLN A 35 -20.39 5.73 -6.83
CA GLN A 35 -19.99 5.28 -8.17
C GLN A 35 -18.60 5.81 -8.56
N TRP A 36 -18.07 5.37 -9.69
CA TRP A 36 -16.73 5.81 -10.12
C TRP A 36 -16.70 7.33 -10.27
N SER A 37 -15.95 8.01 -9.41
CA SER A 37 -15.88 9.48 -9.36
C SER A 37 -14.49 9.98 -9.76
N GLY A 38 -14.38 11.29 -10.07
CA GLY A 38 -13.08 11.91 -10.33
C GLY A 38 -12.09 11.77 -9.15
N MET A 39 -12.60 11.66 -7.92
CA MET A 39 -11.77 11.41 -6.72
C MET A 39 -11.20 9.99 -6.70
N ALA A 40 -12.02 9.00 -7.09
CA ALA A 40 -11.56 7.61 -7.24
C ALA A 40 -10.50 7.50 -8.36
N SER A 41 -10.66 8.22 -9.47
CA SER A 41 -9.64 8.29 -10.54
C SER A 41 -8.31 8.85 -10.05
N LEU A 42 -8.33 9.91 -9.22
CA LEU A 42 -7.12 10.55 -8.71
C LEU A 42 -6.37 9.63 -7.72
N GLY A 43 -7.11 8.95 -6.84
CA GLY A 43 -6.54 7.91 -5.97
C GLY A 43 -5.98 6.75 -6.77
N THR A 44 -6.71 6.26 -7.78
CA THR A 44 -6.28 5.17 -8.67
C THR A 44 -5.02 5.54 -9.44
N PHE A 45 -4.90 6.77 -9.95
CA PHE A 45 -3.70 7.26 -10.64
C PHE A 45 -2.45 7.18 -9.75
N TYR A 46 -2.55 7.65 -8.50
CA TYR A 46 -1.46 7.50 -7.53
C TYR A 46 -1.13 6.02 -7.27
N LEU A 47 -2.13 5.16 -7.12
CA LEU A 47 -1.94 3.73 -6.86
C LEU A 47 -1.29 2.99 -8.04
N ILE A 48 -1.51 3.43 -9.28
CA ILE A 48 -0.92 2.79 -10.46
C ILE A 48 0.50 3.30 -10.75
N LEU A 49 0.79 4.58 -10.47
CA LEU A 49 2.09 5.18 -10.85
C LEU A 49 3.01 5.47 -9.67
N GLY A 50 2.50 6.15 -8.64
CA GLY A 50 3.31 6.60 -7.51
C GLY A 50 3.56 5.50 -6.48
N ALA A 51 2.51 4.79 -6.09
CA ALA A 51 2.57 3.76 -5.06
C ALA A 51 3.50 2.58 -5.42
N PRO A 52 3.54 2.05 -6.65
CA PRO A 52 4.46 0.95 -6.97
C PRO A 52 5.94 1.36 -6.82
N ILE A 53 6.28 2.61 -7.15
CA ILE A 53 7.64 3.16 -6.96
C ILE A 53 7.95 3.23 -5.47
N ALA A 54 7.05 3.80 -4.67
CA ALA A 54 7.22 3.92 -3.23
C ALA A 54 7.34 2.53 -2.54
N MET A 55 6.43 1.61 -2.86
CA MET A 55 6.40 0.26 -2.30
C MET A 55 7.60 -0.58 -2.76
N GLY A 56 8.03 -0.44 -4.02
CA GLY A 56 9.25 -1.06 -4.54
C GLY A 56 10.51 -0.56 -3.82
N ALA A 57 10.62 0.76 -3.60
CA ALA A 57 11.74 1.34 -2.86
C ALA A 57 11.76 0.86 -1.40
N ILE A 58 10.60 0.79 -0.74
CA ILE A 58 10.47 0.26 0.63
C ILE A 58 10.87 -1.21 0.68
N ALA A 59 10.36 -2.03 -0.24
CA ALA A 59 10.70 -3.45 -0.32
C ALA A 59 12.20 -3.66 -0.54
N TYR A 60 12.84 -2.88 -1.41
CA TYR A 60 14.28 -2.96 -1.65
C TYR A 60 15.09 -2.62 -0.39
N ARG A 61 14.77 -1.50 0.28
CA ARG A 61 15.48 -1.04 1.49
C ARG A 61 15.28 -2.00 2.67
N THR A 62 14.08 -2.54 2.83
CA THR A 62 13.75 -3.44 3.95
C THR A 62 14.15 -4.90 3.69
N LYS A 63 14.51 -5.27 2.45
CA LYS A 63 14.94 -6.64 2.09
C LYS A 63 16.10 -7.15 2.94
N GLN A 64 17.07 -6.28 3.25
CA GLN A 64 18.26 -6.62 4.04
C GLN A 64 17.97 -6.56 5.54
N ALA A 65 17.08 -5.66 5.98
CA ALA A 65 16.73 -5.47 7.39
C ALA A 65 15.61 -6.39 7.89
N LYS A 66 14.98 -7.19 7.02
CA LYS A 66 13.80 -8.01 7.35
C LYS A 66 14.01 -9.02 8.49
N THR A 67 15.26 -9.43 8.75
CA THR A 67 15.61 -10.36 9.84
C THR A 67 15.91 -9.64 11.16
N MET A 68 16.05 -8.30 11.16
CA MET A 68 16.45 -7.53 12.34
C MET A 68 15.32 -7.34 13.34
N SER A 69 14.07 -7.21 12.86
CA SER A 69 12.91 -7.16 13.75
C SER A 69 11.62 -7.55 13.04
N LYS A 70 10.61 -7.92 13.85
CA LYS A 70 9.26 -8.24 13.37
C LYS A 70 8.67 -7.10 12.54
N TYR A 71 8.93 -5.85 12.90
CA TYR A 71 8.41 -4.70 12.14
C TYR A 71 9.02 -4.60 10.74
N HIS A 72 10.33 -4.79 10.58
CA HIS A 72 10.95 -4.79 9.24
C HIS A 72 10.42 -5.92 8.37
N TYR A 73 10.17 -7.09 8.97
CA TYR A 73 9.56 -8.22 8.27
C TYR A 73 8.16 -7.88 7.74
N TRP A 74 7.28 -7.34 8.60
CA TRP A 74 5.94 -6.95 8.17
C TRP A 74 5.95 -5.78 7.19
N THR A 75 6.85 -4.80 7.34
CA THR A 75 7.03 -3.73 6.36
C THR A 75 7.41 -4.29 4.99
N TYR A 76 8.39 -5.21 4.95
CA TYR A 76 8.83 -5.85 3.71
C TYR A 76 7.71 -6.67 3.05
N ILE A 77 7.01 -7.50 3.85
CA ILE A 77 5.90 -8.31 3.37
C ILE A 77 4.78 -7.43 2.83
N SER A 78 4.32 -6.44 3.60
CA SER A 78 3.25 -5.54 3.17
C SER A 78 3.62 -4.75 1.90
N ALA A 79 4.89 -4.38 1.74
CA ALA A 79 5.39 -3.72 0.53
C ALA A 79 5.32 -4.62 -0.71
N ILE A 80 5.65 -5.92 -0.58
CA ILE A 80 5.56 -6.88 -1.69
C ILE A 80 4.12 -7.25 -2.02
N PHE A 81 3.30 -7.50 -0.99
CA PHE A 81 1.90 -7.88 -1.17
C PHE A 81 1.11 -6.85 -1.95
N TYR A 82 1.52 -5.58 -1.92
CA TYR A 82 0.91 -4.51 -2.70
C TYR A 82 0.86 -4.82 -4.19
N PHE A 83 1.91 -5.42 -4.75
CA PHE A 83 1.99 -5.76 -6.17
C PHE A 83 1.01 -6.86 -6.59
N ALA A 84 0.45 -7.61 -5.64
CA ALA A 84 -0.64 -8.55 -5.90
C ALA A 84 -2.00 -7.92 -5.58
N ILE A 85 -2.14 -7.31 -4.39
CA ILE A 85 -3.43 -6.82 -3.90
C ILE A 85 -3.94 -5.64 -4.72
N ALA A 86 -3.11 -4.64 -5.02
CA ALA A 86 -3.58 -3.44 -5.69
C ALA A 86 -4.07 -3.69 -7.12
N PRO A 87 -3.34 -4.43 -7.99
CA PRO A 87 -3.85 -4.76 -9.32
C PRO A 87 -5.14 -5.59 -9.27
N VAL A 88 -5.21 -6.59 -8.39
CA VAL A 88 -6.41 -7.42 -8.24
C VAL A 88 -7.61 -6.58 -7.79
N ALA A 89 -7.42 -5.71 -6.79
CA ALA A 89 -8.48 -4.83 -6.30
C ALA A 89 -8.96 -3.85 -7.39
N ILE A 90 -8.04 -3.22 -8.14
CA ILE A 90 -8.39 -2.29 -9.22
C ILE A 90 -9.14 -3.03 -10.34
N LEU A 91 -8.71 -4.22 -10.75
CA LEU A 91 -9.40 -5.03 -11.76
C LEU A 91 -10.83 -5.40 -11.32
N ILE A 92 -11.01 -5.81 -10.06
CA ILE A 92 -12.33 -6.09 -9.50
C ILE A 92 -13.23 -4.85 -9.53
N LEU A 93 -12.68 -3.68 -9.17
CA LEU A 93 -13.43 -2.43 -9.19
C LEU A 93 -13.89 -2.07 -10.61
N ILE A 94 -12.99 -2.12 -11.60
CA ILE A 94 -13.31 -1.82 -13.00
C ILE A 94 -14.42 -2.75 -13.49
N TRP A 95 -14.29 -4.06 -13.24
CA TRP A 95 -15.30 -5.03 -13.63
C TRP A 95 -16.66 -4.82 -12.93
N SER A 96 -16.64 -4.38 -11.67
CA SER A 96 -17.86 -4.08 -10.93
C SER A 96 -18.58 -2.82 -11.44
N THR A 97 -17.88 -1.89 -12.07
CA THR A 97 -18.47 -0.65 -12.59
C THR A 97 -19.00 -0.74 -14.01
N GLU A 98 -18.63 -1.78 -14.75
CA GLU A 98 -19.14 -2.04 -16.12
C GLU A 98 -20.52 -2.71 -16.16
N LYS A 99 -21.05 -3.15 -15.00
CA LYS A 99 -22.37 -3.76 -14.85
C LYS A 99 -23.41 -2.75 -14.40
#